data_AF-A0A089WPP4-F1
#
_entry.id   AF-A0A089WPP4-F1
#
_cell.length_a   1.000
_cell.length_b   1.000
_cell.length_c   1.000
_cell.angle_alpha   90.00
_cell.angle_beta   90.00
_cell.angle_gamma   90.00
#
_symmetry.space_group_name_H-M   'P 1'
#
loop_
_entity.id
_entity.type
_entity.pdbx_description
1 polymer ?
#
loop_
_entity_poly.entity_id
_entity_poly.type
_entity_poly.pdbx_seq_one_letter_code
_entity_poly.pdbx_strand_id
1 'polypeptide(L)' 'MHFGRRLQAFRLWFNPKRRRWAGLTLIAMAVAAMFLNPGSRWGLLLGAGIYWFVTSLPPFIGGRR' A
#
# COMPACT_ATOMS: atom_id res chain seq x y z
N MET A 1 7.87 29.54 -11.87
CA MET A 1 8.40 28.25 -11.36
C MET A 1 7.27 27.43 -10.72
N HIS A 2 6.52 26.63 -11.49
CA HIS A 2 5.35 25.85 -10.99
C HIS A 2 5.69 24.45 -10.44
N PHE A 3 6.96 24.05 -10.51
CA PHE A 3 7.40 22.68 -10.17
C PHE A 3 7.19 22.33 -8.69
N GLY A 4 7.37 23.30 -7.78
CA GLY A 4 7.25 23.09 -6.34
C GLY A 4 5.85 22.67 -5.89
N ARG A 5 4.77 23.21 -6.50
CA ARG A 5 3.39 22.85 -6.14
C ARG A 5 3.02 21.44 -6.61
N ARG A 6 3.45 21.04 -7.81
CA ARG A 6 3.23 19.66 -8.31
C ARG A 6 3.99 18.65 -7.47
N LEU A 7 5.22 18.98 -7.06
CA LEU A 7 6.04 18.11 -6.21
C LEU A 7 5.45 17.99 -4.79
N GLN A 8 4.95 19.09 -4.21
CA GLN A 8 4.26 19.04 -2.91
C GLN A 8 2.93 18.28 -2.99
N ALA A 9 2.16 18.46 -4.08
CA ALA A 9 0.97 17.66 -4.33
C ALA A 9 1.31 16.17 -4.49
N PHE A 10 2.41 15.84 -5.17
CA PHE A 10 2.92 14.47 -5.25
C PHE A 10 3.32 13.94 -3.89
N ARG A 11 3.98 14.75 -3.04
CA ARG A 11 4.42 14.38 -1.69
C ARG A 11 3.25 14.20 -0.72
N LEU A 12 2.19 15.00 -0.88
CA LEU A 12 0.90 14.86 -0.17
C LEU A 12 0.06 13.69 -0.71
N TRP A 13 0.16 13.38 -2.00
CA TRP A 13 -0.44 12.18 -2.58
C TRP A 13 0.28 10.92 -2.11
N PHE A 14 1.61 11.00 -1.93
CA PHE A 14 2.46 10.03 -1.25
C PHE A 14 2.35 10.05 0.28
N ASN A 15 1.33 10.71 0.85
CA ASN A 15 1.14 10.73 2.29
C ASN A 15 0.98 9.28 2.79
N PRO A 16 1.88 8.80 3.68
CA PRO A 16 1.97 7.39 4.05
C PRO A 16 0.66 6.83 4.62
N LYS A 17 -0.20 7.68 5.21
CA LYS A 17 -1.54 7.28 5.64
C LYS A 17 -2.38 6.73 4.48
N ARG A 18 -2.42 7.38 3.31
CA ARG A 18 -3.25 6.96 2.16
C ARG A 18 -2.73 5.68 1.50
N ARG A 19 -1.41 5.51 1.47
CA ARG A 19 -0.76 4.27 1.00
C ARG A 19 -1.06 3.06 1.89
N ARG A 20 -1.17 3.25 3.20
CA ARG A 20 -1.59 2.19 4.13
C ARG A 20 -3.00 1.70 3.84
N TRP A 21 -3.93 2.63 3.60
CA TRP A 21 -5.30 2.28 3.22
C TRP A 21 -5.34 1.53 1.89
N ALA A 22 -4.55 1.95 0.89
CA ALA A 22 -4.46 1.25 -0.40
C ALA A 22 -3.95 -0.20 -0.27
N GLY A 23 -2.89 -0.41 0.52
CA GLY A 23 -2.39 -1.75 0.83
C GLY A 23 -3.41 -2.61 1.58
N LEU A 24 -4.07 -2.03 2.59
CA LEU A 24 -5.11 -2.72 3.38
C LEU A 24 -6.32 -3.10 2.51
N THR A 25 -6.77 -2.21 1.62
CA THR A 25 -7.87 -2.50 0.70
C THR A 25 -7.53 -3.60 -0.29
N LEU A 26 -6.28 -3.65 -0.78
CA LEU A 26 -5.81 -4.71 -1.68
C LEU A 26 -5.77 -6.07 -0.97
N ILE A 27 -5.29 -6.10 0.28
CA ILE A 27 -5.30 -7.32 1.10
C ILE A 27 -6.74 -7.78 1.37
N ALA A 28 -7.63 -6.86 1.77
CA ALA A 28 -9.03 -7.18 2.04
C ALA A 28 -9.76 -7.71 0.78
N MET A 29 -9.53 -7.09 -0.38
CA MET A 29 -10.06 -7.57 -1.67
C MET A 29 -9.50 -8.95 -2.03
N ALA A 30 -8.20 -9.17 -1.86
CA ALA A 30 -7.58 -10.46 -2.16
C ALA A 30 -8.14 -11.58 -1.28
N VAL A 31 -8.35 -11.33 0.02
CA VAL A 31 -8.97 -12.29 0.94
C VAL A 31 -10.42 -12.55 0.56
N ALA A 32 -11.22 -11.50 0.31
CA ALA A 32 -12.61 -11.66 -0.12
C ALA A 32 -12.72 -12.45 -1.43
N ALA A 33 -11.81 -12.20 -2.38
CA ALA A 33 -11.75 -12.90 -3.65
C ALA A 33 -11.31 -14.37 -3.49
N MET A 34 -10.41 -14.69 -2.56
CA MET A 34 -10.07 -16.07 -2.21
C MET A 34 -11.26 -16.83 -1.62
N PHE A 35 -12.09 -16.18 -0.80
CA PHE A 35 -13.32 -16.79 -0.28
C PHE A 35 -14.36 -17.05 -1.38
N LEU A 36 -14.49 -16.12 -2.33
CA LEU A 36 -15.44 -16.25 -3.44
C LEU A 36 -14.98 -17.24 -4.52
N ASN A 37 -13.67 -17.38 -4.74
CA ASN A 37 -13.11 -18.31 -5.71
C ASN A 37 -11.72 -18.82 -5.26
N PRO A 38 -11.68 -19.92 -4.47
CA PRO A 38 -10.43 -20.45 -3.92
C PRO A 38 -9.54 -21.12 -4.98
N GLY A 39 -10.05 -21.42 -6.17
CA GLY A 39 -9.28 -22.03 -7.26
C GLY A 39 -8.45 -21.06 -8.09
N SER A 40 -8.62 -19.75 -7.90
CA SER A 40 -7.97 -18.72 -8.70
C SER A 40 -6.72 -18.13 -8.01
N ARG A 41 -5.77 -17.64 -8.80
CA ARG A 41 -4.41 -17.20 -8.40
C ARG A 41 -4.41 -15.83 -7.70
N TRP A 42 -5.28 -15.64 -6.71
CA TRP A 42 -5.38 -14.41 -5.90
C TRP A 42 -4.14 -14.14 -5.03
N GLY A 43 -3.24 -15.13 -4.87
CA GLY A 43 -1.98 -14.97 -4.17
C GLY A 43 -1.09 -13.85 -4.72
N LEU A 44 -1.17 -13.55 -6.03
CA LEU A 44 -0.47 -12.40 -6.62
C LEU A 44 -1.04 -11.05 -6.15
N LEU A 45 -2.37 -10.95 -6.05
CA LEU A 45 -3.05 -9.77 -5.50
C LEU A 45 -2.78 -9.61 -4.00
N LEU A 46 -2.76 -10.72 -3.26
CA LEU A 46 -2.38 -10.73 -1.85
C LEU A 46 -0.94 -10.25 -1.66
N GLY A 47 0.00 -10.77 -2.44
CA GLY A 47 1.41 -10.37 -2.41
C GLY A 47 1.61 -8.90 -2.78
N ALA A 48 0.90 -8.41 -3.80
CA ALA A 48 0.91 -7.00 -4.17
C ALA A 48 0.36 -6.10 -3.05
N GLY A 49 -0.73 -6.52 -2.40
CA GLY A 49 -1.32 -5.81 -1.25
C GLY A 49 -0.38 -5.76 -0.06
N ILE A 50 0.28 -6.88 0.28
CA ILE A 50 1.28 -6.96 1.35
C ILE A 50 2.48 -6.07 1.02
N TYR A 51 3.01 -6.14 -0.20
CA TYR A 51 4.13 -5.29 -0.63
C TYR A 51 3.77 -3.80 -0.48
N TRP A 52 2.61 -3.38 -1.00
CA TRP A 52 2.16 -2.00 -0.88
C TRP A 52 1.96 -1.57 0.57
N PHE A 53 1.40 -2.45 1.40
CA PHE A 53 1.23 -2.19 2.82
C PHE A 53 2.59 -2.03 3.53
N VAL A 54 3.53 -2.94 3.34
CA VAL A 54 4.88 -2.88 3.95
C VAL A 54 5.64 -1.64 3.49
N THR A 55 5.60 -1.29 2.20
CA THR A 55 6.26 -0.07 1.68
C THR A 55 5.62 1.23 2.19
N SER A 56 4.41 1.15 2.75
CA SER A 56 3.68 2.27 3.34
C SER A 56 3.90 2.42 4.85
N LEU A 57 4.48 1.40 5.49
CA LEU A 57 4.92 1.51 6.87
C LEU A 57 6.17 2.42 6.89
N PRO A 58 6.20 3.44 7.76
CA PRO A 58 7.42 4.16 8.04
C PRO A 58 8.45 3.14 8.53
N PRO A 59 9.74 3.31 8.22
CA PRO A 59 10.77 2.39 8.67
C PRO A 59 10.67 2.26 10.19
N PHE A 60 10.13 1.14 10.67
CA PHE A 60 10.08 0.81 12.10
C PHE A 60 11.44 0.27 12.58
N ILE A 61 12.50 0.47 11.79
CA ILE A 61 13.87 0.09 12.08
C ILE A 61 14.69 1.39 12.12
N GLY A 62 14.67 2.05 13.27
CA GLY A 62 15.40 3.30 13.47
C GLY A 62 15.25 3.91 14.87
N GLY A 63 14.95 3.09 15.88
CA GLY A 63 14.70 3.53 17.25
C GLY A 63 15.68 2.93 18.26
N ARG A 64 16.99 3.03 18.00
CA ARG A 64 18.04 3.08 19.03
C ARG A 64 19.40 3.35 18.38
N ARG A 65 19.79 4.63 18.31
CA ARG A 65 21.14 5.15 18.57
C ARG A 65 21.08 6.66 18.65
#